data_AF-W9BIQ9-F1
#
_entry.id   AF-W9BIQ9-F1
#
_cell.length_a   1.000
_cell.length_b   1.000
_cell.length_c   1.000
_cell.angle_alpha   90.00
_cell.angle_beta   90.00
_cell.angle_gamma   90.00
#
_symmetry.space_group_name_H-M   'P 1'
#
loop_
_entity.id
_entity.type
_entity.pdbx_description
1 polymer ?
#
loop_
_entity_poly.entity_id
_entity_poly.type
_entity_poly.pdbx_seq_one_letter_code
_entity_poly.pdbx_strand_id
1 'polypeptide(L)'
;MTVYEALTVALIVVLALATTAAIYLGLLNWIGAAFVVRCAACHHLTFASANAPQASCPHCRHQALIHPIYSAQHPGGEVRVVGDRLRY
;
A
#
# COMPACT_ATOMS: atom_id res chain seq x y z
N MET A 1 -29.66 -26.34 -0.40
CA MET A 1 -29.98 -25.15 0.42
C MET A 1 -28.84 -24.78 1.37
N THR A 2 -28.24 -25.76 2.06
CA THR A 2 -27.10 -25.55 3.00
C THR A 2 -25.87 -24.86 2.40
N VAL A 3 -25.54 -25.11 1.13
CA VAL A 3 -24.38 -24.50 0.46
C VAL A 3 -24.54 -22.98 0.31
N TYR A 4 -25.73 -22.52 -0.08
CA TYR A 4 -26.00 -21.08 -0.22
C TYR A 4 -26.00 -20.38 1.13
N GLU A 5 -26.55 -21.02 2.17
CA GLU A 5 -26.49 -20.52 3.54
C GLU A 5 -25.05 -20.39 4.04
N ALA A 6 -24.23 -21.43 3.87
CA ALA A 6 -22.82 -21.41 4.25
C ALA A 6 -22.02 -20.31 3.52
N LEU A 7 -22.24 -20.14 2.20
CA LEU A 7 -21.61 -19.07 1.42
C LEU A 7 -22.06 -17.68 1.89
N THR A 8 -23.34 -17.53 2.25
CA THR A 8 -23.88 -16.26 2.74
C THR A 8 -23.27 -15.90 4.10
N VAL A 9 -23.19 -16.86 5.02
CA VAL A 9 -22.53 -16.67 6.31
C VAL A 9 -21.05 -16.29 6.12
N ALA A 10 -20.34 -17.01 5.24
CA ALA A 10 -18.95 -16.69 4.93
C ALA A 10 -18.80 -15.26 4.38
N LEU A 11 -19.67 -14.86 3.46
CA LEU A 11 -19.67 -13.51 2.90
C LEU A 11 -19.92 -12.44 3.97
N ILE A 12 -20.90 -12.65 4.86
CA ILE A 12 -21.19 -11.74 5.97
C ILE A 12 -19.97 -11.59 6.87
N VAL A 13 -19.30 -12.68 7.23
CA VAL A 13 -18.09 -12.65 8.06
C VAL A 13 -16.98 -11.87 7.38
N VAL A 14 -16.72 -12.13 6.09
CA VAL A 14 -15.69 -11.41 5.32
C VAL A 14 -16.00 -9.91 5.26
N LEU A 15 -17.24 -9.54 4.98
CA LEU A 15 -17.66 -8.14 4.93
C LEU A 15 -17.56 -7.46 6.29
N ALA A 16 -17.96 -8.14 7.36
CA ALA A 16 -17.84 -7.62 8.72
C ALA A 16 -16.37 -7.33 9.07
N LEU A 17 -15.46 -8.28 8.83
CA LEU A 17 -14.03 -8.11 9.09
C LEU A 17 -13.43 -6.98 8.25
N ALA A 18 -13.74 -6.93 6.96
CA ALA A 18 -13.24 -5.87 6.07
C ALA A 18 -13.74 -4.49 6.52
N THR A 19 -15.00 -4.38 6.91
CA THR A 19 -15.59 -3.12 7.41
C THR A 19 -14.95 -2.70 8.72
N THR A 20 -14.76 -3.62 9.66
CA THR A 20 -14.07 -3.34 10.93
C THR A 20 -12.64 -2.86 10.70
N ALA A 21 -11.89 -3.50 9.80
CA ALA A 21 -10.55 -3.06 9.44
C ALA A 21 -10.54 -1.64 8.83
N ALA A 22 -11.46 -1.34 7.93
CA ALA A 22 -11.60 -0.02 7.34
C ALA A 22 -11.92 1.06 8.39
N ILE A 23 -12.77 0.75 9.38
CA ILE A 23 -13.07 1.65 10.50
C ILE A 23 -11.81 1.95 11.32
N TYR A 24 -11.03 0.93 11.68
CA TYR A 24 -9.78 1.13 12.42
C TYR A 24 -8.75 1.94 11.63
N LEU A 25 -8.63 1.70 10.32
CA LEU A 25 -7.78 2.51 9.44
C LEU A 25 -8.23 3.97 9.40
N GLY A 26 -9.55 4.22 9.31
CA GLY A 26 -10.11 5.57 9.38
C GLY A 26 -9.80 6.27 10.71
N LEU A 27 -9.93 5.55 11.83
CA LEU A 27 -9.59 6.05 13.17
C LEU A 27 -8.09 6.36 13.29
N LEU A 28 -7.22 5.49 12.78
CA LEU A 28 -5.78 5.71 12.75
C LEU A 28 -5.42 6.93 11.90
N ASN A 29 -6.09 7.13 10.77
CA ASN A 29 -5.94 8.35 9.97
C ASN A 29 -6.41 9.59 10.73
N TRP A 30 -7.52 9.49 11.46
CA TRP A 30 -8.08 10.62 12.21
C TRP A 30 -7.20 11.08 13.39
N ILE A 31 -6.57 10.13 14.10
CA ILE A 31 -5.61 10.42 15.19
C ILE A 31 -4.22 10.77 14.62
N GLY A 32 -4.06 10.70 13.30
CA GLY A 32 -2.82 11.05 12.61
C GLY A 32 -1.70 10.01 12.73
N ALA A 33 -2.07 8.74 12.96
CA ALA A 33 -1.15 7.62 13.08
C ALA A 33 -0.94 6.84 11.77
N ALA A 34 -1.88 6.92 10.82
CA ALA A 34 -1.76 6.25 9.52
C ALA A 34 -2.48 7.03 8.41
N PHE A 35 -1.71 7.59 7.48
CA PHE A 35 -2.19 8.34 6.32
C PHE A 35 -1.93 7.56 5.04
N VAL A 36 -2.86 7.65 4.09
CA VAL A 36 -2.61 7.24 2.71
C VAL A 36 -1.94 8.40 1.98
N VAL A 37 -0.63 8.29 1.77
CA VAL A 37 0.17 9.32 1.09
C VAL A 37 0.67 8.81 -0.25
N ARG A 38 0.95 9.74 -1.17
CA ARG A 38 1.69 9.41 -2.39
C ARG A 38 3.17 9.40 -2.09
N CYS A 39 3.88 8.39 -2.59
CA CYS A 39 5.32 8.41 -2.59
C CYS A 39 5.83 9.43 -3.62
N ALA A 40 6.84 10.23 -3.26
CA ALA A 40 7.45 11.18 -4.17
C ALA A 40 8.32 10.53 -5.27
N ALA A 41 8.70 9.26 -5.09
CA ALA A 41 9.49 8.51 -6.06
C ALA A 41 8.60 7.67 -6.98
N CYS A 42 7.78 6.76 -6.42
CA CYS A 42 6.98 5.82 -7.19
C CYS A 42 5.58 6.36 -7.57
N HIS A 43 5.14 7.51 -7.03
CA HIS A 43 3.77 8.05 -7.14
C HIS A 43 2.62 7.11 -6.75
N HIS A 44 2.92 5.89 -6.29
CA HIS A 44 1.96 4.97 -5.73
C HIS A 44 1.47 5.43 -4.35
N LEU A 45 0.22 5.05 -4.07
CA LEU A 45 -0.41 5.21 -2.78
C LEU A 45 0.21 4.22 -1.79
N THR A 46 0.73 4.74 -0.69
CA THR A 46 1.31 3.95 0.41
C THR A 46 0.78 4.47 1.73
N PHE A 47 0.77 3.60 2.73
CA PHE A 47 0.49 4.02 4.11
C PHE A 47 1.75 4.59 4.74
N ALA A 48 1.61 5.67 5.50
CA ALA A 48 2.68 6.32 6.25
C ALA A 48 2.16 6.83 7.60
N SER A 49 3.01 6.92 8.61
CA SER A 49 2.64 7.50 9.91
C SER A 49 2.66 9.03 9.92
N ALA A 50 3.09 9.67 8.83
CA ALA A 50 3.14 11.12 8.68
C ALA A 50 2.39 11.55 7.42
N ASN A 51 1.64 12.65 7.51
CA ASN A 51 0.89 13.23 6.39
C ASN A 51 1.81 14.09 5.49
N ALA A 52 2.88 13.47 5.00
CA ALA A 52 3.84 14.08 4.09
C ALA A 52 4.21 13.09 2.99
N PRO A 53 4.58 13.57 1.79
CA PRO A 53 5.08 12.71 0.72
C PRO A 53 6.25 11.86 1.22
N GLN A 54 6.08 10.54 1.19
CA GLN A 54 7.15 9.61 1.59
C GLN A 54 8.25 9.63 0.53
N ALA A 55 9.49 9.83 0.96
CA ALA A 55 10.66 9.79 0.08
C ALA A 55 10.89 8.40 -0.55
N SER A 56 10.47 7.32 0.13
CA SER A 56 10.55 5.95 -0.37
C SER A 56 9.39 5.08 0.12
N CYS A 57 8.68 4.44 -0.81
CA CYS A 57 7.62 3.46 -0.51
C CYS A 57 8.24 2.08 -0.20
N PRO A 58 7.57 1.16 0.55
CA PRO A 58 8.05 -0.20 0.75
C PRO A 58 8.34 -0.92 -0.57
N HIS A 59 7.59 -0.58 -1.63
CA HIS A 59 7.80 -1.03 -3.00
C HIS A 59 9.14 -0.53 -3.59
N CYS A 60 9.49 0.75 -3.37
CA CYS A 60 10.83 1.27 -3.72
C CYS A 60 11.94 0.63 -2.90
N ARG A 61 11.73 0.42 -1.59
CA ARG A 61 12.74 -0.17 -0.70
C ARG A 61 12.99 -1.65 -0.97
N HIS A 62 11.99 -2.37 -1.46
CA HIS A 62 12.04 -3.81 -1.71
C HIS A 62 11.92 -4.16 -3.19
N GLN A 63 12.49 -3.34 -4.08
CA GLN A 63 12.42 -3.59 -5.51
C GLN A 63 13.06 -4.93 -5.92
N ALA A 64 14.04 -5.42 -5.17
CA ALA A 64 14.64 -6.75 -5.38
C ALA A 64 13.64 -7.91 -5.22
N LEU A 65 12.57 -7.74 -4.42
CA LEU A 65 11.50 -8.74 -4.30
C LEU A 65 10.50 -8.69 -5.46
N ILE A 66 10.40 -7.54 -6.14
CA ILE A 66 9.35 -7.27 -7.13
C ILE A 66 9.90 -7.41 -8.56
N HIS A 67 11.17 -7.05 -8.77
CA HIS A 67 11.88 -7.18 -10.03
C HIS A 67 13.30 -7.73 -9.82
N PRO A 68 13.42 -9.05 -9.50
CA PRO A 68 14.70 -9.68 -9.17
C PRO A 68 15.73 -9.62 -10.31
N ILE A 69 15.27 -9.72 -11.57
CA ILE A 69 16.14 -9.69 -12.76
C ILE A 69 16.76 -8.31 -12.95
N TYR A 70 15.97 -7.24 -12.74
CA TYR A 70 16.46 -5.87 -12.88
C TYR A 70 17.44 -5.50 -11.76
N SER A 71 17.16 -5.91 -10.52
CA SER A 71 18.06 -5.68 -9.38
C SER A 71 19.38 -6.45 -9.50
N ALA A 72 19.37 -7.65 -10.08
CA ALA A 72 20.60 -8.41 -10.33
C ALA A 72 21.50 -7.76 -11.38
N GLN A 73 20.89 -7.08 -12.37
CA GLN A 73 21.63 -6.35 -13.41
C GLN A 73 22.12 -4.97 -12.95
N HIS A 74 21.53 -4.40 -11.89
CA HIS A 74 21.89 -3.08 -11.35
C HIS A 74 22.07 -3.13 -9.82
N PRO A 75 23.11 -3.82 -9.30
CA PRO A 75 23.26 -4.13 -7.87
C PRO A 75 23.53 -2.92 -6.96
N GLY A 76 23.90 -1.76 -7.53
CA GLY A 76 24.06 -0.49 -6.81
C GLY A 76 23.12 0.61 -7.30
N GLY A 77 22.18 0.29 -8.20
CA GLY A 77 21.17 1.22 -8.66
C GLY A 77 20.07 1.31 -7.62
N GLU A 78 20.19 2.23 -6.66
CA GLU A 78 18.97 2.89 -6.20
C GLU A 78 18.29 3.39 -7.49
N VAL A 79 17.22 2.73 -7.91
CA VAL A 79 16.31 3.35 -8.88
C VAL A 79 15.61 4.45 -8.09
N ARG A 80 16.38 5.52 -7.85
CA ARG A 80 15.86 6.83 -7.55
C ARG A 80 15.07 7.17 -8.80
N VAL A 81 13.77 6.92 -8.75
CA VAL A 81 12.82 7.63 -9.60
C VAL A 81 12.82 9.08 -9.12
N VAL A 82 13.97 9.76 -9.27
CA VAL A 82 14.13 11.18 -9.07
C VAL A 82 14.22 11.75 -10.46
N GLY A 83 13.08 12.25 -10.91
CA GLY A 83 12.95 12.85 -12.22
C GLY A 83 11.75 12.40 -13.03
N ASP A 84 10.71 11.81 -12.43
CA ASP A 84 9.46 11.70 -13.17
C ASP A 84 8.84 13.10 -13.29
N ARG A 85 9.10 13.75 -14.43
CA ARG A 85 8.59 15.09 -14.79
C ARG A 85 7.12 15.03 -15.22
N LEU A 86 6.34 14.05 -14.77
CA LEU A 86 4.91 14.05 -14.96
C LEU A 86 4.29 15.10 -14.04
N ARG A 87 4.35 16.35 -14.50
CA ARG A 87 3.57 17.48 -13.97
C ARG A 87 2.09 17.15 -14.16
N TYR A 88 1.41 16.82 -13.07
CA TYR A 88 -0.03 16.96 -12.93
C TYR A 88 -0.31 17.85 -11.72
#